data_AF-A0A357PTA2-F1
#
_entry.id   AF-A0A357PTA2-F1
#
_cell.length_a   1.000
_cell.length_b   1.000
_cell.length_c   1.000
_cell.angle_alpha   90.00
_cell.angle_beta   90.00
_cell.angle_gamma   90.00
#
_symmetry.space_group_name_H-M   'P 1'
#
loop_
_entity.id
_entity.type
_entity.pdbx_description
1 polymer ?
#
loop_
_entity_poly.entity_id
_entity_poly.type
_entity_poly.pdbx_seq_one_letter_code
_entity_poly.pdbx_strand_id
1 'polypeptide(L)'
;MKKVDGKITTTDEYITYEQELLETRSVIEINDEIIKIPDINISSSKERLNYATQKPEKLLERIIKASSNENSIVADFFGGSGTTAAVAEKLGRRWITSDLGKPACMIMRKRLIDIPDCKPFLYHSIGDYSREAFLSDKQFRRVSDLARVVLGLYGALPFDGADAPANLGHIRGTSTLVYVDSPNKVTNSNTIKKALELRESYMGGWNKVIVLGWNFAFDIGETIQGINRSECEVLVIPPDLLDMLRKKGYRDLVDSGKITFSSLQYLTIKTPRIMPANEEGKVKITVELDNYVLLSPDSLPLDDKSKAKVQQVMAENPLDLIEYWSVDPDYDGQTFRSVWQDYRENTANDGDALRVVHDAEIITPAHTGKRKICVKAVDVFGFESMTVVEV
;
A
#
# COMPACT_ATOMS: atom_id res chain seq x y z
N MET A 1 38.63 13.49 29.23
CA MET A 1 39.15 14.56 28.34
C MET A 1 39.20 15.87 29.14
N LYS A 2 40.38 16.49 29.29
CA LYS A 2 40.52 17.82 29.87
C LYS A 2 40.99 18.79 28.79
N LYS A 3 40.34 19.94 28.70
CA LYS A 3 40.60 20.98 27.70
C LYS A 3 41.53 22.03 28.32
N VAL A 4 42.71 22.23 27.75
CA VAL A 4 43.57 23.38 28.04
C VAL A 4 44.15 23.85 26.69
N ASP A 5 43.95 25.14 26.38
CA ASP A 5 44.60 25.91 25.30
C ASP A 5 44.55 25.36 23.86
N GLY A 6 43.40 24.84 23.45
CA GLY A 6 42.99 24.87 22.04
C GLY A 6 43.78 24.00 21.04
N LYS A 7 44.64 23.07 21.50
CA LYS A 7 45.25 22.03 20.64
C LYS A 7 45.10 20.65 21.27
N ILE A 8 44.76 19.66 20.44
CA ILE A 8 44.66 18.24 20.81
C ILE A 8 46.03 17.60 20.59
N THR A 9 46.63 17.01 21.63
CA THR A 9 47.82 16.15 21.54
C THR A 9 47.47 14.75 22.04
N THR A 10 47.85 13.74 21.27
CA THR A 10 47.73 12.31 21.60
C THR A 10 48.94 11.84 22.40
N THR A 11 48.72 11.13 23.50
CA THR A 11 49.79 10.53 24.33
C THR A 11 50.10 9.09 23.89
N ASP A 12 51.39 8.79 23.76
CA ASP A 12 52.05 7.62 23.18
C ASP A 12 51.93 6.31 23.98
N GLU A 13 50.73 5.84 24.33
CA GLU A 13 50.57 4.58 25.11
C GLU A 13 49.93 3.40 24.37
N TYR A 14 49.67 3.52 23.05
CA TYR A 14 49.06 2.43 22.26
C TYR A 14 49.99 1.75 21.24
N ILE A 15 51.26 2.16 21.13
CA ILE A 15 52.16 1.73 20.03
C ILE A 15 52.89 0.41 20.32
N THR A 16 52.84 -0.14 21.53
CA THR A 16 53.62 -1.34 21.87
C THR A 16 52.95 -2.69 21.59
N TYR A 17 51.69 -2.71 21.13
CA TYR A 17 50.99 -3.98 20.80
C TYR A 17 50.98 -4.32 19.30
N GLU A 18 51.30 -3.38 18.41
CA GLU A 18 51.30 -3.62 16.95
C GLU A 18 52.61 -4.19 16.42
N GLN A 19 53.75 -3.92 17.08
CA GLN A 19 55.06 -4.36 16.57
C GLN A 19 55.28 -5.88 16.66
N GLU A 20 54.61 -6.58 17.59
CA GLU A 20 54.76 -8.03 17.75
C GLU A 20 53.93 -8.85 16.73
N LEU A 21 52.88 -8.25 16.14
CA LEU A 21 52.00 -8.91 15.17
C LEU A 21 52.48 -8.77 13.71
N LEU A 22 53.41 -7.84 13.44
CA LEU A 22 53.89 -7.53 12.10
C LEU A 22 54.98 -8.48 11.57
N GLU A 23 55.58 -9.33 12.41
CA GLU A 23 56.69 -10.19 11.99
C GLU A 23 56.29 -11.59 11.44
N THR A 24 55.01 -12.00 11.48
CA THR A 24 54.65 -13.40 11.14
C THR A 24 53.50 -13.63 10.15
N ARG A 25 52.96 -12.61 9.46
CA ARG A 25 52.02 -12.87 8.36
C ARG A 25 52.22 -11.88 7.22
N SER A 26 52.31 -12.44 6.01
CA SER A 26 52.25 -11.75 4.73
C SER A 26 51.26 -10.57 4.77
N VAL A 27 51.81 -9.35 4.80
CA VAL A 27 51.05 -8.11 4.74
C VAL A 27 50.43 -8.02 3.35
N ILE A 28 49.13 -8.26 3.25
CA ILE A 28 48.36 -7.84 2.08
C ILE A 28 48.11 -6.35 2.29
N GLU A 29 48.73 -5.50 1.49
CA GLU A 29 48.36 -4.08 1.40
C GLU A 29 46.90 -4.01 0.94
N ILE A 30 46.01 -3.64 1.86
CA ILE A 30 44.65 -3.24 1.52
C ILE A 30 44.75 -1.75 1.22
N ASN A 31 44.58 -1.37 -0.06
CA ASN A 31 44.63 0.01 -0.50
C ASN A 31 43.69 0.90 0.35
N ASP A 32 44.28 1.74 1.20
CA ASP A 32 43.60 2.80 1.96
C ASP A 32 43.17 3.96 1.03
N GLU A 33 42.29 3.68 0.07
CA GLU A 33 41.73 4.70 -0.80
C GLU A 33 40.59 5.45 -0.10
N ILE A 34 40.78 6.75 0.16
CA ILE A 34 39.66 7.69 0.38
C ILE A 34 38.84 7.74 -0.92
N ILE A 35 37.68 7.09 -0.91
CA ILE A 35 36.82 6.95 -2.08
C ILE A 35 36.12 8.28 -2.40
N LYS A 36 36.56 8.96 -3.46
CA LYS A 36 35.81 10.10 -4.04
C LYS A 36 34.80 9.59 -5.07
N ILE A 37 33.63 9.17 -4.61
CA ILE A 37 32.46 9.02 -5.49
C ILE A 37 31.68 10.32 -5.41
N PRO A 38 31.59 11.10 -6.50
CA PRO A 38 30.75 12.30 -6.50
C PRO A 38 29.30 11.89 -6.26
N ASP A 39 28.59 12.70 -5.48
CA ASP A 39 27.13 12.58 -5.36
C ASP A 39 26.47 12.66 -6.74
N ILE A 40 25.27 12.10 -6.86
CA ILE A 40 24.48 12.21 -8.10
C ILE A 40 24.37 13.68 -8.46
N ASN A 41 24.96 14.07 -9.60
CA ASN A 41 24.91 15.45 -10.06
C ASN A 41 23.45 15.88 -10.21
N ILE A 42 23.08 16.95 -9.50
CA ILE A 42 21.69 17.29 -9.20
C ILE A 42 20.89 17.65 -10.47
N SER A 43 21.56 17.99 -11.57
CA SER A 43 20.91 18.55 -12.76
C SER A 43 20.75 17.61 -13.97
N SER A 44 21.40 16.44 -14.05
CA SER A 44 21.44 15.72 -15.35
C SER A 44 21.81 14.23 -15.38
N SER A 45 21.87 13.51 -14.25
CA SER A 45 22.22 12.07 -14.31
C SER A 45 21.05 11.22 -14.83
N LYS A 46 21.32 10.32 -15.78
CA LYS A 46 20.32 9.38 -16.35
C LYS A 46 19.70 8.44 -15.31
N GLU A 47 20.38 8.20 -14.19
CA GLU A 47 19.87 7.33 -13.11
C GLU A 47 18.91 8.06 -12.14
N ARG A 48 18.77 9.39 -12.25
CA ARG A 48 18.07 10.21 -11.25
C ARG A 48 16.56 9.99 -11.31
N LEU A 49 15.96 9.68 -10.17
CA LEU A 49 14.51 9.46 -10.02
C LEU A 49 13.82 10.56 -9.18
N ASN A 50 14.48 11.70 -8.97
CA ASN A 50 14.04 12.79 -8.09
C ASN A 50 13.74 12.36 -6.64
N TYR A 51 14.32 11.25 -6.19
CA TYR A 51 14.27 10.81 -4.80
C TYR A 51 15.41 11.47 -4.00
N ALA A 52 15.05 12.23 -2.97
CA ALA A 52 15.96 13.19 -2.31
C ALA A 52 17.28 12.58 -1.80
N THR A 53 17.25 11.34 -1.30
CA THR A 53 18.41 10.68 -0.68
C THR A 53 18.99 9.54 -1.52
N GLN A 54 18.64 9.49 -2.82
CA GLN A 54 19.07 8.46 -3.77
C GLN A 54 20.59 8.32 -3.79
N LYS A 55 21.06 7.08 -3.66
CA LYS A 55 22.49 6.75 -3.76
C LYS A 55 22.91 6.54 -5.22
N PRO A 56 24.14 6.91 -5.62
CA PRO A 56 24.67 6.65 -6.96
C PRO A 56 24.83 5.14 -7.23
N GLU A 57 24.43 4.66 -8.40
CA GLU A 57 24.58 3.25 -8.80
C GLU A 57 26.04 2.77 -8.71
N LYS A 58 27.00 3.61 -9.10
CA LYS A 58 28.44 3.30 -9.06
C LYS A 58 28.95 2.95 -7.65
N LEU A 59 28.37 3.57 -6.61
CA LEU A 59 28.70 3.26 -5.22
C LEU A 59 28.24 1.85 -4.88
N LEU A 60 26.97 1.53 -5.18
CA LEU A 60 26.39 0.22 -4.89
C LEU A 60 27.03 -0.87 -5.74
N GLU A 61 27.42 -0.56 -6.98
CA GLU A 61 28.10 -1.50 -7.88
C GLU A 61 29.43 -1.96 -7.29
N ARG A 62 30.24 -1.02 -6.77
CA ARG A 62 31.51 -1.32 -6.10
C ARG A 62 31.29 -2.22 -4.87
N ILE A 63 30.34 -1.85 -4.01
CA ILE A 63 30.02 -2.61 -2.79
C ILE A 63 29.57 -4.03 -3.14
N ILE A 64 28.61 -4.17 -4.06
CA ILE A 64 28.05 -5.47 -4.46
C ILE A 64 29.12 -6.36 -5.12
N LYS A 65 29.97 -5.81 -6.00
CA LYS A 65 31.07 -6.57 -6.63
C LYS A 65 32.12 -7.01 -5.62
N ALA A 66 32.43 -6.19 -4.62
CA ALA A 66 33.41 -6.52 -3.60
C ALA A 66 32.89 -7.55 -2.57
N SER A 67 31.58 -7.61 -2.35
CA SER A 67 30.98 -8.40 -1.27
C SER A 67 30.10 -9.57 -1.73
N SER A 68 29.95 -9.81 -3.03
CA SER A 68 29.10 -10.89 -3.56
C SER A 68 29.51 -11.43 -4.93
N ASN A 69 29.25 -12.72 -5.14
CA ASN A 69 29.37 -13.37 -6.44
C ASN A 69 28.05 -13.24 -7.23
N GLU A 70 28.09 -13.51 -8.54
CA GLU A 70 26.87 -13.68 -9.35
C GLU A 70 25.92 -14.72 -8.71
N ASN A 71 24.61 -14.55 -8.93
CA ASN A 71 23.53 -15.37 -8.34
C ASN A 71 23.39 -15.33 -6.81
N SER A 72 24.26 -14.60 -6.09
CA SER A 72 24.08 -14.28 -4.67
C SER A 72 22.77 -13.51 -4.44
N ILE A 73 22.30 -13.49 -3.19
CA ILE A 73 21.17 -12.66 -2.77
C ILE A 73 21.71 -11.40 -2.10
N VAL A 74 21.30 -10.23 -2.57
CA VAL A 74 21.56 -8.93 -1.95
C VAL A 74 20.28 -8.46 -1.26
N ALA A 75 20.36 -8.06 0.01
CA ALA A 75 19.20 -7.60 0.76
C ALA A 75 19.34 -6.14 1.21
N ASP A 76 18.29 -5.34 1.04
CA ASP A 76 18.22 -3.95 1.49
C ASP A 76 16.82 -3.59 2.03
N PHE A 77 16.71 -3.44 3.35
CA PHE A 77 15.44 -3.18 4.02
C PHE A 77 15.14 -1.69 4.23
N PHE A 78 15.95 -0.82 3.64
CA PHE A 78 15.75 0.63 3.55
C PHE A 78 15.92 1.07 2.09
N GLY A 79 15.19 0.39 1.20
CA GLY A 79 15.43 0.42 -0.23
C GLY A 79 15.34 1.80 -0.87
N GLY A 80 14.53 2.72 -0.32
CA GLY A 80 14.38 4.08 -0.81
C GLY A 80 14.04 4.11 -2.30
N SER A 81 14.93 4.68 -3.11
CA SER A 81 14.82 4.73 -4.58
C SER A 81 15.15 3.41 -5.30
N GLY A 82 15.36 2.31 -4.56
CA GLY A 82 15.66 0.99 -5.13
C GLY A 82 17.04 0.84 -5.76
N THR A 83 18.02 1.71 -5.46
CA THR A 83 19.34 1.66 -6.11
C THR A 83 20.03 0.32 -5.89
N THR A 84 19.99 -0.22 -4.67
CA THR A 84 20.63 -1.50 -4.34
C THR A 84 20.05 -2.66 -5.15
N ALA A 85 18.71 -2.77 -5.22
CA ALA A 85 18.04 -3.80 -5.99
C ALA A 85 18.29 -3.66 -7.50
N ALA A 86 18.21 -2.44 -8.04
CA ALA A 86 18.45 -2.18 -9.45
C ALA A 86 19.89 -2.54 -9.88
N VAL A 87 20.88 -2.21 -9.06
CA VAL A 87 22.28 -2.58 -9.34
C VAL A 87 22.50 -4.08 -9.17
N ALA A 88 21.90 -4.71 -8.16
CA ALA A 88 21.97 -6.16 -7.99
C ALA A 88 21.39 -6.90 -9.20
N GLU A 89 20.23 -6.48 -9.70
CA GLU A 89 19.58 -7.02 -10.91
C GLU A 89 20.51 -6.91 -12.13
N LYS A 90 21.01 -5.70 -12.42
CA LYS A 90 21.93 -5.44 -13.55
C LYS A 90 23.23 -6.25 -13.47
N LEU A 91 23.67 -6.58 -12.27
CA LEU A 91 24.85 -7.41 -12.03
C LEU A 91 24.54 -8.91 -12.01
N GLY A 92 23.31 -9.36 -12.26
CA GLY A 92 22.95 -10.78 -12.25
C GLY A 92 22.92 -11.40 -10.85
N ARG A 93 22.62 -10.61 -9.82
CA ARG A 93 22.33 -11.08 -8.46
C ARG A 93 20.82 -11.14 -8.26
N ARG A 94 20.38 -12.00 -7.33
CA ARG A 94 19.02 -11.94 -6.78
C ARG A 94 18.96 -10.86 -5.72
N TRP A 95 17.78 -10.34 -5.45
CA TRP A 95 17.62 -9.29 -4.44
C TRP A 95 16.34 -9.44 -3.64
N ILE A 96 16.37 -8.90 -2.43
CA ILE A 96 15.21 -8.71 -1.56
C ILE A 96 15.29 -7.27 -1.07
N THR A 97 14.23 -6.50 -1.25
CA THR A 97 14.21 -5.13 -0.74
C THR A 97 12.85 -4.77 -0.18
N SER A 98 12.85 -3.91 0.83
CA SER A 98 11.65 -3.38 1.45
C SER A 98 11.84 -1.91 1.80
N ASP A 99 10.73 -1.18 1.83
CA ASP A 99 10.66 0.15 2.39
C ASP A 99 9.29 0.34 3.06
N LEU A 100 9.22 1.19 4.08
CA LEU A 100 7.97 1.52 4.75
C LEU A 100 7.21 2.63 3.99
N GLY A 101 7.92 3.49 3.26
CA GLY A 101 7.34 4.61 2.55
C GLY A 101 6.69 4.18 1.24
N LYS A 102 5.37 4.37 1.12
CA LYS A 102 4.64 4.13 -0.15
C LYS A 102 5.27 4.83 -1.35
N PRO A 103 5.68 6.11 -1.28
CA PRO A 103 6.37 6.77 -2.39
C PRO A 103 7.70 6.12 -2.77
N ALA A 104 8.47 5.63 -1.78
CA ALA A 104 9.72 4.91 -2.02
C ALA A 104 9.45 3.61 -2.78
N CYS A 105 8.48 2.82 -2.32
CA CYS A 105 8.06 1.59 -2.98
C CYS A 105 7.55 1.81 -4.41
N MET A 106 6.83 2.90 -4.68
CA MET A 106 6.37 3.26 -6.04
C MET A 106 7.55 3.55 -6.96
N ILE A 107 8.46 4.44 -6.53
CA ILE A 107 9.66 4.82 -7.30
C ILE A 107 10.55 3.60 -7.55
N MET A 108 10.76 2.79 -6.53
CA MET A 108 11.53 1.56 -6.62
C MET A 108 10.90 0.55 -7.58
N ARG A 109 9.58 0.34 -7.52
CA ARG A 109 8.87 -0.57 -8.44
C ARG A 109 9.04 -0.11 -9.88
N LYS A 110 8.76 1.17 -10.16
CA LYS A 110 8.90 1.74 -11.51
C LYS A 110 10.32 1.56 -12.04
N ARG A 111 11.32 1.93 -11.23
CA ARG A 111 12.73 1.74 -11.57
C ARG A 111 13.05 0.30 -12.00
N LEU A 112 12.53 -0.69 -11.27
CA LEU A 112 12.79 -2.10 -11.57
C LEU A 112 12.08 -2.55 -12.86
N ILE A 113 10.84 -2.10 -13.08
CA ILE A 113 10.09 -2.38 -14.32
C ILE A 113 10.80 -1.78 -15.55
N ASP A 114 11.40 -0.60 -15.40
CA ASP A 114 12.10 0.10 -16.49
C ASP A 114 13.48 -0.50 -16.82
N ILE A 115 13.98 -1.47 -16.03
CA ILE A 115 15.23 -2.17 -16.34
C ILE A 115 14.98 -3.10 -17.53
N PRO A 116 15.73 -2.95 -18.64
CA PRO A 116 15.63 -3.88 -19.76
C PRO A 116 15.92 -5.32 -19.31
N ASP A 117 15.09 -6.26 -19.75
CA ASP A 117 15.20 -7.69 -19.42
C ASP A 117 15.20 -7.99 -17.92
N CYS A 118 14.61 -7.11 -17.08
CA CYS A 118 14.42 -7.38 -15.67
C CYS A 118 13.68 -8.70 -15.48
N LYS A 119 14.20 -9.57 -14.60
CA LYS A 119 13.54 -10.83 -14.28
C LYS A 119 12.22 -10.56 -13.55
N PRO A 120 11.18 -11.41 -13.75
CA PRO A 120 9.96 -11.31 -12.96
C PRO A 120 10.25 -11.35 -11.47
N PHE A 121 9.63 -10.45 -10.72
CA PHE A 121 9.80 -10.33 -9.28
C PHE A 121 8.47 -10.24 -8.54
N LEU A 122 8.51 -10.59 -7.26
CA LEU A 122 7.35 -10.55 -6.39
C LEU A 122 7.28 -9.17 -5.73
N TYR A 123 6.12 -8.51 -5.86
CA TYR A 123 5.81 -7.30 -5.11
C TYR A 123 4.69 -7.61 -4.12
N HIS A 124 4.95 -7.44 -2.83
CA HIS A 124 3.97 -7.64 -1.77
C HIS A 124 3.86 -6.40 -0.87
N SER A 125 2.64 -5.89 -0.75
CA SER A 125 2.27 -4.96 0.31
C SER A 125 1.92 -5.77 1.56
N ILE A 126 2.67 -5.57 2.64
CA ILE A 126 2.30 -6.12 3.95
C ILE A 126 1.25 -5.16 4.50
N GLY A 127 -0.03 -5.55 4.40
CA GLY A 127 -1.19 -4.70 4.70
C GLY A 127 -1.26 -4.19 6.15
N ASP A 128 -2.41 -3.64 6.53
CA ASP A 128 -2.56 -2.96 7.82
C ASP A 128 -2.46 -3.94 9.00
N TYR A 129 -1.54 -3.65 9.94
CA TYR A 129 -1.28 -4.43 11.15
C TYR A 129 -2.37 -4.28 12.24
N SER A 130 -3.59 -3.88 11.87
CA SER A 130 -4.66 -3.51 12.80
C SER A 130 -5.04 -4.66 13.74
N ARG A 131 -4.99 -5.90 13.24
CA ARG A 131 -5.27 -7.10 14.05
C ARG A 131 -4.16 -7.36 15.06
N GLU A 132 -2.90 -7.32 14.62
CA GLU A 132 -1.73 -7.49 15.48
C GLU A 132 -1.67 -6.39 16.55
N ALA A 133 -1.95 -5.15 16.14
CA ALA A 133 -2.07 -4.00 17.03
C ALA A 133 -3.15 -4.25 18.09
N PHE A 134 -4.36 -4.67 17.69
CA PHE A 134 -5.44 -5.01 18.63
C PHE A 134 -5.05 -6.15 19.58
N LEU A 135 -4.45 -7.24 19.08
CA LEU A 135 -4.04 -8.37 19.92
C LEU A 135 -2.92 -8.00 20.91
N SER A 136 -2.07 -7.04 20.54
CA SER A 136 -1.01 -6.52 21.42
C SER A 136 -1.50 -5.50 22.45
N ASP A 137 -2.71 -4.94 22.24
CA ASP A 137 -3.27 -3.89 23.08
C ASP A 137 -3.92 -4.46 24.35
N LYS A 138 -3.39 -4.06 25.52
CA LYS A 138 -3.89 -4.47 26.83
C LYS A 138 -5.05 -3.60 27.34
N GLN A 139 -5.33 -2.48 26.68
CA GLN A 139 -6.37 -1.52 27.06
C GLN A 139 -7.77 -2.06 26.75
N PHE A 140 -7.92 -2.77 25.63
CA PHE A 140 -9.20 -3.34 25.20
C PHE A 140 -9.21 -4.85 25.43
N ARG A 141 -9.87 -5.29 26.51
CA ARG A 141 -9.98 -6.74 26.83
C ARG A 141 -11.02 -7.46 25.96
N ARG A 142 -11.98 -6.72 25.39
CA ARG A 142 -13.08 -7.26 24.58
C ARG A 142 -13.31 -6.41 23.34
N VAL A 143 -13.66 -7.06 22.24
CA VAL A 143 -14.09 -6.40 20.99
C VAL A 143 -15.31 -5.49 21.22
N SER A 144 -16.20 -5.85 22.15
CA SER A 144 -17.36 -5.04 22.52
C SER A 144 -16.99 -3.65 23.05
N ASP A 145 -15.91 -3.56 23.82
CA ASP A 145 -15.51 -2.31 24.48
C ASP A 145 -14.92 -1.35 23.43
N LEU A 146 -14.12 -1.91 22.51
CA LEU A 146 -13.60 -1.16 21.36
C LEU A 146 -14.73 -0.68 20.45
N ALA A 147 -15.73 -1.51 20.15
CA ALA A 147 -16.83 -1.12 19.28
C ALA A 147 -17.60 0.09 19.84
N ARG A 148 -17.83 0.15 21.16
CA ARG A 148 -18.45 1.31 21.83
C ARG A 148 -17.59 2.56 21.74
N VAL A 149 -16.27 2.41 21.88
CA VAL A 149 -15.34 3.53 21.70
C VAL A 149 -15.38 4.05 20.26
N VAL A 150 -15.36 3.17 19.26
CA VAL A 150 -15.46 3.55 17.85
C VAL A 150 -16.77 4.27 17.56
N LEU A 151 -17.91 3.78 18.08
CA LEU A 151 -19.20 4.47 17.98
C LEU A 151 -19.12 5.89 18.53
N GLY A 152 -18.57 6.06 19.73
CA GLY A 152 -18.42 7.37 20.36
C GLY A 152 -17.52 8.32 19.56
N LEU A 153 -16.39 7.83 19.03
CA LEU A 153 -15.48 8.63 18.21
C LEU A 153 -16.09 9.03 16.87
N TYR A 154 -16.98 8.20 16.31
CA TYR A 154 -17.76 8.54 15.12
C TYR A 154 -18.89 9.55 15.42
N GLY A 155 -19.26 9.72 16.69
CA GLY A 155 -20.39 10.56 17.11
C GLY A 155 -21.72 9.82 17.22
N ALA A 156 -21.71 8.48 17.22
CA ALA A 156 -22.87 7.65 17.47
C ALA A 156 -23.07 7.35 18.96
N LEU A 157 -24.33 7.32 19.39
CA LEU A 157 -24.74 6.88 20.72
C LEU A 157 -24.98 5.36 20.70
N PRO A 158 -24.25 4.56 21.50
CA PRO A 158 -24.53 3.15 21.64
C PRO A 158 -25.94 2.90 22.19
N PHE A 159 -26.56 1.79 21.81
CA PHE A 159 -27.81 1.36 22.46
C PHE A 159 -27.54 0.84 23.88
N ASP A 160 -28.39 1.27 24.81
CA ASP A 160 -28.35 0.83 26.22
C ASP A 160 -29.20 -0.43 26.43
N GLY A 161 -28.81 -1.27 27.40
CA GLY A 161 -29.54 -2.49 27.77
C GLY A 161 -28.64 -3.74 27.77
N ALA A 162 -29.02 -4.74 28.57
CA ALA A 162 -28.25 -5.98 28.69
C ALA A 162 -28.22 -6.79 27.38
N ASP A 163 -29.29 -6.73 26.59
CA ASP A 163 -29.43 -7.45 25.32
C ASP A 163 -29.09 -6.59 24.09
N ALA A 164 -28.70 -5.32 24.29
CA ALA A 164 -28.37 -4.42 23.20
C ALA A 164 -27.03 -4.83 22.54
N PRO A 165 -26.95 -4.93 21.20
CA PRO A 165 -25.70 -5.25 20.52
C PRO A 165 -24.65 -4.16 20.78
N ALA A 166 -23.52 -4.54 21.39
CA ALA A 166 -22.47 -3.59 21.78
C ALA A 166 -21.81 -2.85 20.61
N ASN A 167 -21.96 -3.37 19.39
CA ASN A 167 -21.39 -2.82 18.17
C ASN A 167 -22.42 -2.05 17.32
N LEU A 168 -23.57 -1.71 17.91
CA LEU A 168 -24.63 -0.95 17.28
C LEU A 168 -24.91 0.33 18.05
N GLY A 169 -25.12 1.41 17.32
CA GLY A 169 -25.51 2.71 17.86
C GLY A 169 -26.32 3.51 16.85
N HIS A 170 -26.63 4.75 17.19
CA HIS A 170 -27.40 5.64 16.31
C HIS A 170 -26.90 7.08 16.39
N ILE A 171 -27.16 7.86 15.35
CA ILE A 171 -26.91 9.30 15.36
C ILE A 171 -28.11 10.00 16.01
N ARG A 172 -27.83 10.90 16.96
CA ARG A 172 -28.90 11.60 17.68
C ARG A 172 -29.64 12.57 16.76
N GLY A 173 -30.97 12.50 16.77
CA GLY A 173 -31.83 13.39 15.98
C GLY A 173 -31.94 13.00 14.50
N THR A 174 -31.44 11.84 14.09
CA THR A 174 -31.59 11.32 12.74
C THR A 174 -32.12 9.88 12.75
N SER A 175 -32.61 9.42 11.60
CA SER A 175 -32.97 8.01 11.35
C SER A 175 -31.77 7.23 10.80
N THR A 176 -30.60 7.36 11.44
CA THR A 176 -29.35 6.72 11.01
C THR A 176 -28.82 5.77 12.07
N LEU A 177 -28.72 4.49 11.67
CA LEU A 177 -28.08 3.43 12.44
C LEU A 177 -26.58 3.40 12.14
N VAL A 178 -25.75 3.04 13.12
CA VAL A 178 -24.31 2.87 12.97
C VAL A 178 -23.92 1.48 13.45
N TYR A 179 -23.27 0.71 12.59
CA TYR A 179 -22.82 -0.66 12.82
C TYR A 179 -21.29 -0.72 12.73
N VAL A 180 -20.63 -1.15 13.80
CA VAL A 180 -19.18 -1.33 13.84
C VAL A 180 -18.83 -2.80 13.63
N ASP A 181 -18.02 -3.11 12.62
CA ASP A 181 -17.53 -4.47 12.40
C ASP A 181 -16.33 -4.78 13.33
N SER A 182 -16.08 -6.07 13.53
CA SER A 182 -14.99 -6.55 14.38
C SER A 182 -13.63 -6.38 13.68
N PRO A 183 -12.57 -5.92 14.38
CA PRO A 183 -11.21 -5.91 13.83
C PRO A 183 -10.69 -7.31 13.49
N ASN A 184 -11.31 -8.36 14.04
CA ASN A 184 -10.98 -9.75 13.76
C ASN A 184 -11.71 -10.32 12.52
N LYS A 185 -12.55 -9.51 11.85
CA LYS A 185 -13.31 -9.90 10.67
C LYS A 185 -12.88 -9.09 9.45
N VAL A 186 -13.16 -9.66 8.30
CA VAL A 186 -13.09 -8.97 7.02
C VAL A 186 -14.49 -8.50 6.67
N THR A 187 -14.68 -7.20 6.55
CA THR A 187 -15.94 -6.57 6.12
C THR A 187 -16.21 -6.93 4.66
N ASN A 188 -17.32 -7.62 4.42
CA ASN A 188 -17.67 -8.17 3.11
C ASN A 188 -19.19 -8.02 2.84
N SER A 189 -19.68 -8.61 1.75
CA SER A 189 -21.10 -8.53 1.38
C SER A 189 -22.06 -9.07 2.45
N ASN A 190 -21.66 -10.08 3.22
CA ASN A 190 -22.47 -10.59 4.33
C ASN A 190 -22.55 -9.60 5.49
N THR A 191 -21.46 -8.88 5.77
CA THR A 191 -21.48 -7.79 6.76
C THR A 191 -22.49 -6.72 6.35
N ILE A 192 -22.46 -6.30 5.08
CA ILE A 192 -23.37 -5.26 4.60
C ILE A 192 -24.83 -5.75 4.59
N LYS A 193 -25.08 -6.97 4.12
CA LYS A 193 -26.42 -7.58 4.17
C LYS A 193 -26.96 -7.60 5.60
N LYS A 194 -26.14 -8.00 6.57
CA LYS A 194 -26.52 -7.99 7.99
C LYS A 194 -26.82 -6.57 8.50
N ALA A 195 -26.05 -5.57 8.09
CA ALA A 195 -26.29 -4.18 8.48
C ALA A 195 -27.63 -3.64 7.92
N LEU A 196 -27.96 -4.00 6.67
CA LEU A 196 -29.26 -3.70 6.05
C LEU A 196 -30.41 -4.41 6.76
N GLU A 197 -30.25 -5.68 7.13
CA GLU A 197 -31.24 -6.42 7.92
C GLU A 197 -31.46 -5.77 9.30
N LEU A 198 -30.39 -5.31 9.96
CA LEU A 198 -30.48 -4.58 11.23
C LEU A 198 -31.19 -3.23 11.09
N ARG A 199 -30.95 -2.50 10.00
CA ARG A 199 -31.66 -1.25 9.68
C ARG A 199 -33.18 -1.49 9.62
N GLU A 200 -33.61 -2.60 9.03
CA GLU A 200 -35.03 -2.91 8.84
C GLU A 200 -35.69 -3.47 10.11
N SER A 201 -34.97 -4.30 10.86
CA SER A 201 -35.55 -5.10 11.95
C SER A 201 -35.30 -4.55 13.36
N TYR A 202 -34.19 -3.85 13.60
CA TYR A 202 -33.80 -3.45 14.95
C TYR A 202 -34.51 -2.16 15.38
N MET A 203 -35.46 -2.27 16.31
CA MET A 203 -36.28 -1.17 16.86
C MET A 203 -37.13 -0.36 15.86
N GLY A 204 -36.93 -0.53 14.55
CA GLY A 204 -37.67 0.13 13.48
C GLY A 204 -37.34 1.62 13.29
N GLY A 205 -37.67 2.18 12.12
CA GLY A 205 -37.60 3.63 11.86
C GLY A 205 -36.25 4.18 11.35
N TRP A 206 -35.32 3.30 10.94
CA TRP A 206 -34.04 3.69 10.36
C TRP A 206 -34.13 3.79 8.84
N ASN A 207 -33.74 4.95 8.29
CA ASN A 207 -33.70 5.18 6.85
C ASN A 207 -32.34 4.84 6.25
N LYS A 208 -31.28 4.92 7.07
CA LYS A 208 -29.89 4.70 6.65
C LYS A 208 -29.13 3.89 7.70
N VAL A 209 -28.20 3.06 7.24
CA VAL A 209 -27.18 2.42 8.10
C VAL A 209 -25.76 2.80 7.65
N ILE A 210 -24.88 3.05 8.59
CA ILE A 210 -23.46 3.32 8.35
C ILE A 210 -22.65 2.16 8.91
N VAL A 211 -21.86 1.51 8.07
CA VAL A 211 -20.99 0.38 8.41
C VAL A 211 -19.57 0.90 8.58
N LEU A 212 -19.00 0.75 9.78
CA LEU A 212 -17.61 1.10 10.09
C LEU A 212 -16.77 -0.18 10.12
N GLY A 213 -15.82 -0.32 9.20
CA GLY A 213 -14.98 -1.52 9.03
C GLY A 213 -13.48 -1.25 9.18
N TRP A 214 -12.74 -2.27 9.58
CA TRP A 214 -11.28 -2.23 9.72
C TRP A 214 -10.56 -2.78 8.49
N ASN A 215 -11.00 -3.95 8.03
CA ASN A 215 -10.45 -4.68 6.91
C ASN A 215 -11.58 -5.03 5.95
N PHE A 216 -11.30 -5.11 4.66
CA PHE A 216 -12.34 -5.28 3.64
C PHE A 216 -11.99 -6.41 2.68
N ALA A 217 -13.01 -7.10 2.20
CA ALA A 217 -12.83 -8.10 1.16
C ALA A 217 -12.48 -7.41 -0.17
N PHE A 218 -11.72 -8.08 -1.02
CA PHE A 218 -11.24 -7.50 -2.27
C PHE A 218 -12.36 -7.19 -3.27
N ASP A 219 -13.48 -7.92 -3.20
CA ASP A 219 -14.67 -7.76 -4.05
C ASP A 219 -15.70 -6.78 -3.49
N ILE A 220 -15.41 -6.13 -2.35
CA ILE A 220 -16.36 -5.24 -1.67
C ILE A 220 -16.82 -4.05 -2.53
N GLY A 221 -15.98 -3.61 -3.47
CA GLY A 221 -16.28 -2.50 -4.38
C GLY A 221 -17.52 -2.78 -5.23
N GLU A 222 -17.64 -4.00 -5.77
CA GLU A 222 -18.83 -4.43 -6.54
C GLU A 222 -20.08 -4.44 -5.66
N THR A 223 -19.94 -4.90 -4.42
CA THR A 223 -21.05 -4.90 -3.47
C THR A 223 -21.50 -3.47 -3.15
N ILE A 224 -20.56 -2.56 -2.89
CA ILE A 224 -20.86 -1.14 -2.60
C ILE A 224 -21.53 -0.45 -3.78
N GLN A 225 -21.13 -0.76 -5.03
CA GLN A 225 -21.80 -0.22 -6.22
C GLN A 225 -23.25 -0.69 -6.37
N GLY A 226 -23.54 -1.94 -5.98
CA GLY A 226 -24.91 -2.48 -5.99
C GLY A 226 -25.82 -1.92 -4.90
N ILE A 227 -25.31 -1.11 -3.98
CA ILE A 227 -26.05 -0.60 -2.83
C ILE A 227 -26.47 0.86 -3.06
N ASN A 228 -27.71 1.16 -2.68
CA ASN A 228 -28.19 2.53 -2.62
C ASN A 228 -27.49 3.31 -1.48
N ARG A 229 -26.65 4.30 -1.82
CA ARG A 229 -25.89 5.09 -0.83
C ARG A 229 -26.75 5.92 0.12
N SER A 230 -28.00 6.23 -0.24
CA SER A 230 -28.94 6.88 0.70
C SER A 230 -29.38 5.95 1.83
N GLU A 231 -29.27 4.64 1.60
CA GLU A 231 -29.75 3.56 2.45
C GLU A 231 -28.64 2.90 3.27
N CYS A 232 -27.44 2.78 2.70
CA CYS A 232 -26.28 2.22 3.38
C CYS A 232 -24.98 2.88 2.91
N GLU A 233 -24.11 3.21 3.87
CA GLU A 233 -22.79 3.78 3.63
C GLU A 233 -21.74 2.95 4.35
N VAL A 234 -20.58 2.74 3.70
CA VAL A 234 -19.47 1.97 4.25
C VAL A 234 -18.27 2.90 4.43
N LEU A 235 -17.75 2.98 5.65
CA LEU A 235 -16.61 3.82 6.01
C LEU A 235 -15.50 2.99 6.68
N VAL A 236 -14.28 3.46 6.50
CA VAL A 236 -13.04 2.88 7.00
C VAL A 236 -12.73 3.48 8.36
N ILE A 237 -12.49 2.61 9.33
CA ILE A 237 -11.91 2.96 10.62
C ILE A 237 -10.39 3.15 10.41
N PRO A 238 -9.78 4.26 10.87
CA PRO A 238 -8.35 4.47 10.69
C PRO A 238 -7.51 3.30 11.23
N PRO A 239 -6.55 2.76 10.45
CA PRO A 239 -5.79 1.58 10.86
C PRO A 239 -4.89 1.86 12.08
N ASP A 240 -4.48 3.12 12.26
CA ASP A 240 -3.69 3.59 13.40
C ASP A 240 -4.55 4.07 14.59
N LEU A 241 -5.87 3.86 14.56
CA LEU A 241 -6.78 4.34 15.60
C LEU A 241 -6.39 3.83 17.00
N LEU A 242 -5.98 2.56 17.11
CA LEU A 242 -5.55 1.98 18.39
C LEU A 242 -4.28 2.65 18.92
N ASP A 243 -3.33 2.96 18.03
CA ASP A 243 -2.13 3.69 18.38
C ASP A 243 -2.44 5.14 18.79
N MET A 244 -3.41 5.78 18.14
CA MET A 244 -3.90 7.10 18.53
C MET A 244 -4.52 7.08 19.92
N LEU A 245 -5.39 6.09 20.19
CA LEU A 245 -6.05 5.90 21.49
C LEU A 245 -5.02 5.70 22.61
N ARG A 246 -3.97 4.92 22.35
CA ARG A 246 -2.87 4.72 23.30
C ARG A 246 -2.09 6.01 23.59
N LYS A 247 -1.88 6.86 22.59
CA LYS A 247 -1.06 8.08 22.70
C LYS A 247 -1.80 9.28 23.31
N LYS A 248 -3.08 9.46 22.96
CA LYS A 248 -3.88 10.66 23.33
C LYS A 248 -5.04 10.35 24.26
N GLY A 249 -5.50 9.10 24.34
CA GLY A 249 -6.71 8.76 25.10
C GLY A 249 -8.00 9.19 24.40
N TYR A 250 -9.12 8.65 24.87
CA TYR A 250 -10.43 8.82 24.24
C TYR A 250 -10.92 10.28 24.23
N ARG A 251 -10.87 10.98 25.38
CA ARG A 251 -11.42 12.33 25.51
C ARG A 251 -10.71 13.31 24.59
N ASP A 252 -9.39 13.32 24.63
CA ASP A 252 -8.58 14.20 23.79
C ASP A 252 -8.82 13.96 22.29
N LEU A 253 -9.10 12.71 21.89
CA LEU A 253 -9.43 12.39 20.50
C LEU A 253 -10.80 12.91 20.09
N VAL A 254 -11.83 12.75 20.94
CA VAL A 254 -13.15 13.34 20.71
C VAL A 254 -13.05 14.86 20.62
N ASP A 255 -12.37 15.48 21.58
CA ASP A 255 -12.23 16.94 21.67
C ASP A 255 -11.41 17.50 20.51
N SER A 256 -10.47 16.73 19.97
CA SER A 256 -9.70 17.14 18.81
C SER A 256 -10.54 17.23 17.54
N GLY A 257 -11.60 16.42 17.42
CA GLY A 257 -12.39 16.28 16.19
C GLY A 257 -11.57 15.79 14.98
N LYS A 258 -10.36 15.27 15.19
CA LYS A 258 -9.40 14.92 14.11
C LYS A 258 -9.48 13.46 13.65
N ILE A 259 -10.42 12.67 14.17
CA ILE A 259 -10.61 11.29 13.70
C ILE A 259 -11.53 11.33 12.49
N THR A 260 -10.98 10.92 11.34
CA THR A 260 -11.72 10.87 10.08
C THR A 260 -12.05 9.44 9.70
N PHE A 261 -13.33 9.12 9.62
CA PHE A 261 -13.81 7.86 9.07
C PHE A 261 -14.03 8.07 7.57
N SER A 262 -13.15 7.46 6.76
CA SER A 262 -13.06 7.77 5.33
C SER A 262 -13.93 6.83 4.50
N SER A 263 -14.45 7.27 3.35
CA SER A 263 -15.01 6.34 2.37
C SER A 263 -13.97 5.29 1.97
N LEU A 264 -14.43 4.07 1.71
CA LEU A 264 -13.54 3.00 1.28
C LEU A 264 -12.96 3.28 -0.10
N GLN A 265 -11.66 3.04 -0.24
CA GLN A 265 -10.98 3.01 -1.52
C GLN A 265 -11.24 1.67 -2.20
N TYR A 266 -11.64 1.68 -3.47
CA TYR A 266 -11.84 0.46 -4.24
C TYR A 266 -11.76 0.69 -5.75
N LEU A 267 -11.45 -0.38 -6.48
CA LEU A 267 -11.41 -0.44 -7.94
C LEU A 267 -12.57 -1.32 -8.44
N THR A 268 -13.22 -0.92 -9.53
CA THR A 268 -14.13 -1.79 -10.28
C THR A 268 -13.72 -1.90 -11.73
N ILE A 269 -14.09 -3.02 -12.35
CA ILE A 269 -13.90 -3.28 -13.77
C ILE A 269 -15.25 -3.58 -14.42
N LYS A 270 -15.34 -3.33 -15.73
CA LYS A 270 -16.46 -3.82 -16.51
C LYS A 270 -16.39 -5.33 -16.61
N THR A 271 -17.53 -5.97 -16.85
CA THR A 271 -17.58 -7.42 -17.10
C THR A 271 -16.58 -7.79 -18.20
N PRO A 272 -15.56 -8.62 -17.90
CA PRO A 272 -14.54 -9.00 -18.87
C PRO A 272 -15.15 -9.66 -20.10
N ARG A 273 -14.63 -9.34 -21.29
CA ARG A 273 -15.07 -9.96 -22.55
C ARG A 273 -14.09 -11.04 -22.95
N ILE A 274 -14.58 -12.25 -23.19
CA ILE A 274 -13.76 -13.39 -23.64
C ILE A 274 -14.17 -13.77 -25.05
N MET A 275 -13.24 -13.68 -26.00
CA MET A 275 -13.43 -14.19 -27.34
C MET A 275 -13.22 -15.71 -27.39
N PRO A 276 -13.89 -16.43 -28.31
CA PRO A 276 -13.69 -17.86 -28.52
C PRO A 276 -12.21 -18.21 -28.76
N ALA A 277 -11.83 -19.42 -28.38
CA ALA A 277 -10.46 -19.89 -28.57
C ALA A 277 -10.10 -19.92 -30.06
N ASN A 278 -8.89 -19.48 -30.39
CA ASN A 278 -8.33 -19.62 -31.72
C ASN A 278 -7.87 -21.06 -31.99
N GLU A 279 -7.37 -21.33 -33.19
CA GLU A 279 -6.88 -22.66 -33.60
C GLU A 279 -5.73 -23.20 -32.72
N GLU A 280 -5.00 -22.32 -32.02
CA GLU A 280 -3.94 -22.68 -31.06
C GLU A 280 -4.47 -22.95 -29.64
N GLY A 281 -5.78 -22.90 -29.42
CA GLY A 281 -6.39 -23.09 -28.11
C GLY A 281 -6.19 -21.91 -27.15
N LYS A 282 -5.91 -20.69 -27.65
CA LYS A 282 -5.78 -19.46 -26.85
C LYS A 282 -7.03 -18.60 -26.98
N VAL A 283 -7.43 -17.96 -25.89
CA VAL A 283 -8.53 -16.99 -25.87
C VAL A 283 -7.97 -15.57 -25.74
N LYS A 284 -8.70 -14.61 -26.32
CA LYS A 284 -8.44 -13.18 -26.09
C LYS A 284 -9.42 -12.68 -25.03
N ILE A 285 -8.87 -12.14 -23.94
CA ILE A 285 -9.62 -11.51 -22.85
C ILE A 285 -9.42 -10.00 -22.96
N THR A 286 -10.51 -9.25 -22.95
CA THR A 286 -10.49 -7.80 -22.78
C THR A 286 -10.99 -7.45 -21.38
N VAL A 287 -10.15 -6.75 -20.63
CA VAL A 287 -10.46 -6.22 -19.30
C VAL A 287 -10.46 -4.70 -19.39
N GLU A 288 -11.49 -4.05 -18.85
CA GLU A 288 -11.62 -2.59 -18.90
C GLU A 288 -11.91 -2.06 -17.49
N LEU A 289 -11.14 -1.07 -17.05
CA LEU A 289 -11.39 -0.35 -15.82
C LEU A 289 -12.72 0.40 -15.92
N ASP A 290 -13.52 0.33 -14.88
CA ASP A 290 -14.83 0.99 -14.83
C ASP A 290 -14.79 2.23 -13.96
N ASN A 291 -14.36 2.07 -12.70
CA ASN A 291 -14.30 3.17 -11.77
C ASN A 291 -13.21 2.96 -10.71
N TYR A 292 -12.73 4.07 -10.15
CA TYR A 292 -11.82 4.09 -9.02
C TYR A 292 -12.35 5.02 -7.95
N VAL A 293 -12.50 4.54 -6.72
CA VAL A 293 -12.89 5.39 -5.59
C VAL A 293 -11.67 5.57 -4.71
N LEU A 294 -11.27 6.82 -4.51
CA LEU A 294 -10.20 7.21 -3.59
C LEU A 294 -10.76 7.40 -2.17
N LEU A 295 -9.90 7.24 -1.16
CA LEU A 295 -10.16 7.76 0.18
C LEU A 295 -10.52 9.26 0.12
N SER A 296 -11.30 9.74 1.08
CA SER A 296 -11.61 11.17 1.18
C SER A 296 -10.30 11.99 1.12
N PRO A 297 -10.21 13.02 0.24
CA PRO A 297 -9.03 13.88 0.16
C PRO A 297 -8.65 14.54 1.48
N ASP A 298 -9.60 14.69 2.41
CA ASP A 298 -9.35 15.23 3.75
C ASP A 298 -8.39 14.38 4.57
N SER A 299 -8.34 13.08 4.29
CA SER A 299 -7.47 12.10 4.93
C SER A 299 -6.07 12.05 4.31
N LEU A 300 -5.84 12.79 3.21
CA LEU A 300 -4.54 12.88 2.56
C LEU A 300 -3.70 14.01 3.18
N PRO A 301 -2.38 13.85 3.30
CA PRO A 301 -1.47 14.86 3.82
C PRO A 301 -1.19 15.97 2.78
N LEU A 302 -2.26 16.60 2.30
CA LEU A 302 -2.24 17.62 1.25
C LEU A 302 -2.72 18.97 1.80
N ASP A 303 -2.28 20.06 1.20
CA ASP A 303 -2.86 21.38 1.45
C ASP A 303 -4.28 21.49 0.84
N ASP A 304 -5.08 22.44 1.34
CA ASP A 304 -6.50 22.57 0.93
C ASP A 304 -6.65 22.83 -0.58
N LYS A 305 -5.69 23.53 -1.18
CA LYS A 305 -5.67 23.80 -2.63
C LYS A 305 -5.48 22.51 -3.43
N SER A 306 -4.60 21.63 -2.98
CA SER A 306 -4.32 20.35 -3.61
C SER A 306 -5.47 19.37 -3.39
N LYS A 307 -6.09 19.36 -2.20
CA LYS A 307 -7.31 18.60 -1.93
C LYS A 307 -8.44 18.97 -2.88
N ALA A 308 -8.68 20.27 -3.11
CA ALA A 308 -9.70 20.73 -4.05
C ALA A 308 -9.44 20.25 -5.49
N LYS A 309 -8.17 20.22 -5.92
CA LYS A 309 -7.81 19.66 -7.24
C LYS A 309 -8.05 18.16 -7.32
N VAL A 310 -7.71 17.41 -6.28
CA VAL A 310 -7.98 15.97 -6.23
C VAL A 310 -9.48 15.70 -6.29
N GLN A 311 -10.30 16.49 -5.58
CA GLN A 311 -11.75 16.40 -5.67
C GLN A 311 -12.27 16.66 -7.08
N GLN A 312 -11.69 17.63 -7.80
CA GLN A 312 -12.03 17.89 -9.19
C GLN A 312 -11.72 16.69 -10.09
N VAL A 313 -10.52 16.11 -9.97
CA VAL A 313 -10.14 14.91 -10.74
C VAL A 313 -11.08 13.74 -10.45
N MET A 314 -11.40 13.49 -9.17
CA MET A 314 -12.34 12.45 -8.75
C MET A 314 -13.74 12.64 -9.37
N ALA A 315 -14.18 13.89 -9.56
CA ALA A 315 -15.48 14.21 -10.12
C ALA A 315 -15.51 14.13 -11.66
N GLU A 316 -14.40 14.46 -12.33
CA GLU A 316 -14.28 14.47 -13.79
C GLU A 316 -13.95 13.08 -14.36
N ASN A 317 -12.85 12.49 -13.90
CA ASN A 317 -12.41 11.17 -14.33
C ASN A 317 -11.53 10.53 -13.24
N PRO A 318 -12.09 9.71 -12.35
CA PRO A 318 -11.34 9.15 -11.24
C PRO A 318 -10.24 8.14 -11.65
N LEU A 319 -10.30 7.57 -12.85
CA LEU A 319 -9.25 6.69 -13.37
C LEU A 319 -7.93 7.45 -13.62
N ASP A 320 -8.00 8.77 -13.80
CA ASP A 320 -6.82 9.66 -13.89
C ASP A 320 -6.09 9.81 -12.55
N LEU A 321 -6.45 9.04 -11.50
CA LEU A 321 -5.70 8.89 -10.26
C LEU A 321 -4.85 7.61 -10.22
N ILE A 322 -5.02 6.71 -11.18
CA ILE A 322 -4.25 5.46 -11.24
C ILE A 322 -2.84 5.76 -11.73
N GLU A 323 -1.85 5.31 -10.97
CA GLU A 323 -0.43 5.39 -11.31
C GLU A 323 0.03 4.14 -12.07
N TYR A 324 -0.47 2.98 -11.66
CA TYR A 324 -0.09 1.67 -12.17
C TYR A 324 -1.27 0.72 -12.05
N TRP A 325 -1.50 -0.15 -13.03
CA TRP A 325 -2.41 -1.28 -12.86
C TRP A 325 -1.94 -2.51 -13.63
N SER A 326 -2.41 -3.67 -13.21
CA SER A 326 -2.05 -4.95 -13.80
C SER A 326 -3.14 -5.99 -13.69
N VAL A 327 -3.04 -7.01 -14.55
CA VAL A 327 -4.03 -8.07 -14.67
C VAL A 327 -3.36 -9.44 -14.54
N ASP A 328 -3.96 -10.27 -13.70
CA ASP A 328 -3.77 -11.72 -13.63
C ASP A 328 -5.04 -12.39 -14.18
N PRO A 329 -5.00 -12.96 -15.40
CA PRO A 329 -6.17 -13.58 -16.01
C PRO A 329 -6.55 -14.93 -15.40
N ASP A 330 -5.68 -15.54 -14.58
CA ASP A 330 -5.80 -16.90 -14.07
C ASP A 330 -5.45 -16.96 -12.56
N TYR A 331 -6.03 -16.05 -11.78
CA TYR A 331 -5.71 -15.87 -10.36
C TYR A 331 -6.17 -17.06 -9.50
N ASP A 332 -5.23 -17.64 -8.77
CA ASP A 332 -5.45 -18.83 -7.93
C ASP A 332 -6.03 -18.52 -6.53
N GLY A 333 -6.26 -17.24 -6.22
CA GLY A 333 -6.69 -16.79 -4.89
C GLY A 333 -5.58 -16.66 -3.86
N GLN A 334 -4.32 -16.89 -4.24
CA GLN A 334 -3.15 -16.87 -3.34
C GLN A 334 -2.07 -15.92 -3.86
N THR A 335 -1.57 -16.14 -5.07
CA THR A 335 -0.44 -15.40 -5.63
C THR A 335 -0.88 -14.66 -6.89
N PHE A 336 -0.76 -13.34 -6.87
CA PHE A 336 -1.04 -12.51 -8.04
C PHE A 336 0.12 -12.62 -9.04
N ARG A 337 -0.19 -13.00 -10.27
CA ARG A 337 0.76 -13.16 -11.37
C ARG A 337 0.41 -12.18 -12.49
N SER A 338 1.08 -11.02 -12.48
CA SER A 338 0.92 -10.02 -13.53
C SER A 338 1.30 -10.61 -14.89
N VAL A 339 0.34 -10.69 -15.80
CA VAL A 339 0.54 -11.07 -17.21
C VAL A 339 0.52 -9.83 -18.11
N TRP A 340 -0.19 -8.80 -17.68
CA TRP A 340 -0.27 -7.50 -18.35
C TRP A 340 -0.23 -6.38 -17.31
N GLN A 341 0.39 -5.26 -17.65
CA GLN A 341 0.44 -4.08 -16.78
C GLN A 341 0.60 -2.79 -17.59
N ASP A 342 0.18 -1.68 -17.01
CA ASP A 342 0.43 -0.33 -17.51
C ASP A 342 0.66 0.67 -16.38
N TYR A 343 1.34 1.77 -16.67
CA TYR A 343 1.75 2.78 -15.69
C TYR A 343 1.97 4.16 -16.31
N ARG A 344 1.86 5.22 -15.51
CA ARG A 344 2.13 6.57 -16.00
C ARG A 344 3.54 6.73 -16.53
N GLU A 345 3.64 7.55 -17.57
CA GLU A 345 4.80 7.76 -18.43
C GLU A 345 5.07 6.60 -19.41
N ASN A 346 4.29 5.51 -19.39
CA ASN A 346 4.31 4.51 -20.45
C ASN A 346 3.56 4.99 -21.69
N THR A 347 4.23 5.76 -22.53
CA THR A 347 3.63 6.31 -23.76
C THR A 347 3.55 5.31 -24.91
N ALA A 348 3.95 4.05 -24.72
CA ALA A 348 3.92 3.04 -25.77
C ALA A 348 2.49 2.65 -26.20
N ASN A 349 1.52 2.82 -25.29
CA ASN A 349 0.14 2.37 -25.49
C ASN A 349 -0.77 3.43 -26.13
N ASP A 350 -0.72 4.70 -25.68
CA ASP A 350 -1.61 5.77 -26.18
C ASP A 350 -0.94 7.13 -26.42
N GLY A 351 0.37 7.26 -26.14
CA GLY A 351 1.12 8.52 -26.30
C GLY A 351 0.92 9.55 -25.19
N ASP A 352 0.10 9.27 -24.17
CA ASP A 352 -0.12 10.15 -23.02
C ASP A 352 0.77 9.72 -21.84
N ALA A 353 1.63 10.62 -21.38
CA ALA A 353 2.52 10.33 -20.25
C ALA A 353 1.83 10.48 -18.88
N LEU A 354 0.67 11.12 -18.82
CA LEU A 354 0.04 11.53 -17.56
C LEU A 354 -1.04 10.57 -17.07
N ARG A 355 -1.39 9.53 -17.82
CA ARG A 355 -2.39 8.54 -17.44
C ARG A 355 -1.99 7.14 -17.90
N VAL A 356 -2.74 6.16 -17.43
CA VAL A 356 -2.69 4.78 -17.92
C VAL A 356 -3.76 4.57 -18.99
N VAL A 357 -3.59 3.58 -19.84
CA VAL A 357 -4.71 3.07 -20.64
C VAL A 357 -5.72 2.38 -19.73
N HIS A 358 -6.99 2.42 -20.10
CA HIS A 358 -8.08 1.89 -19.28
C HIS A 358 -8.50 0.48 -19.68
N ASP A 359 -7.99 -0.06 -20.79
CA ASP A 359 -8.25 -1.41 -21.25
C ASP A 359 -6.97 -2.22 -21.44
N ALA A 360 -7.10 -3.52 -21.23
CA ALA A 360 -6.05 -4.50 -21.41
C ALA A 360 -6.56 -5.62 -22.32
N GLU A 361 -5.74 -5.96 -23.33
CA GLU A 361 -5.96 -7.14 -24.17
C GLU A 361 -4.94 -8.22 -23.84
N ILE A 362 -5.44 -9.38 -23.42
CA ILE A 362 -4.61 -10.48 -22.91
C ILE A 362 -4.89 -11.73 -23.72
N ILE A 363 -3.84 -12.37 -24.21
CA ILE A 363 -3.91 -13.67 -24.88
C ILE A 363 -3.39 -14.72 -23.91
N THR A 364 -4.27 -15.63 -23.49
CA THR A 364 -3.95 -16.71 -22.53
C THR A 364 -4.54 -18.04 -23.02
N PRO A 365 -4.01 -19.21 -22.62
CA PRO A 365 -4.64 -20.50 -22.93
C PRO A 365 -6.14 -20.52 -22.57
N ALA A 366 -6.92 -21.28 -23.33
CA ALA A 366 -8.31 -21.53 -23.00
C ALA A 366 -8.42 -22.25 -21.65
N HIS A 367 -9.42 -21.87 -20.86
CA HIS A 367 -9.67 -22.45 -19.54
C HIS A 367 -10.98 -23.24 -19.58
N THR A 368 -11.00 -24.40 -18.93
CA THR A 368 -12.22 -25.20 -18.78
C THR A 368 -12.93 -24.83 -17.48
N GLY A 369 -14.15 -24.30 -17.60
CA GLY A 369 -14.93 -23.83 -16.46
C GLY A 369 -14.60 -22.39 -16.04
N LYS A 370 -15.06 -22.02 -14.85
CA LYS A 370 -14.98 -20.65 -14.31
C LYS A 370 -13.53 -20.19 -14.18
N ARG A 371 -13.24 -19.00 -14.70
CA ARG A 371 -11.94 -18.34 -14.63
C ARG A 371 -12.00 -17.15 -13.68
N LYS A 372 -11.00 -17.00 -12.81
CA LYS A 372 -10.88 -15.84 -11.91
C LYS A 372 -9.87 -14.87 -12.47
N ILE A 373 -10.35 -13.69 -12.86
CA ILE A 373 -9.51 -12.58 -13.31
C ILE A 373 -9.32 -11.66 -12.13
N CYS A 374 -8.07 -11.39 -11.76
CA CYS A 374 -7.72 -10.45 -10.72
C CYS A 374 -7.08 -9.20 -11.34
N VAL A 375 -7.51 -8.04 -10.90
CA VAL A 375 -6.97 -6.75 -11.33
C VAL A 375 -6.47 -6.00 -10.11
N LYS A 376 -5.24 -5.50 -10.19
CA LYS A 376 -4.63 -4.65 -9.16
C LYS A 376 -4.38 -3.26 -9.73
N ALA A 377 -4.63 -2.23 -8.93
CA ALA A 377 -4.26 -0.86 -9.25
C ALA A 377 -3.56 -0.20 -8.05
N VAL A 378 -2.67 0.73 -8.35
CA VAL A 378 -2.03 1.63 -7.38
C VAL A 378 -2.29 3.05 -7.82
N ASP A 379 -2.72 3.91 -6.90
CA ASP A 379 -2.93 5.33 -7.19
C ASP A 379 -1.67 6.18 -7.03
N VAL A 380 -1.78 7.45 -7.42
CA VAL A 380 -0.72 8.47 -7.30
C VAL A 380 -0.27 8.75 -5.85
N PHE A 381 -0.99 8.25 -4.85
CA PHE A 381 -0.62 8.35 -3.44
C PHE A 381 -0.03 7.04 -2.89
N GLY A 382 0.07 6.02 -3.74
CA GLY A 382 0.64 4.71 -3.44
C GLY A 382 -0.29 3.78 -2.69
N PHE A 383 -1.59 4.05 -2.67
CA PHE A 383 -2.55 3.10 -2.13
C PHE A 383 -2.90 2.03 -3.17
N GLU A 384 -2.93 0.77 -2.74
CA GLU A 384 -3.25 -0.38 -3.58
C GLU A 384 -4.73 -0.74 -3.46
N SER A 385 -5.35 -1.04 -4.60
CA SER A 385 -6.69 -1.61 -4.70
C SER A 385 -6.65 -2.88 -5.55
N MET A 386 -7.54 -3.83 -5.27
CA MET A 386 -7.64 -5.08 -6.00
C MET A 386 -9.11 -5.44 -6.17
N THR A 387 -9.46 -6.02 -7.31
CA THR A 387 -10.77 -6.65 -7.54
C THR A 387 -10.59 -8.00 -8.23
N VAL A 388 -11.50 -8.94 -7.97
CA VAL A 388 -11.48 -10.28 -8.55
C VAL A 388 -12.86 -10.59 -9.13
N VAL A 389 -12.90 -10.92 -10.42
CA VAL A 389 -14.13 -11.29 -11.14
C VAL A 389 -14.04 -12.72 -11.63
N GLU A 390 -15.12 -13.48 -11.41
CA GLU A 390 -15.26 -14.84 -11.93
C GLU A 390 -16.10 -14.82 -13.22
N VAL A 391 -15.56 -15.37 -14.31
CA VAL A 391 -16.15 -15.40 -15.66
C VAL A 391 -16.24 -16.78 -16.24
#